data_AF-A0A3D0YR73-F1
#
_entry.id   AF-A0A3D0YR73-F1
#
_cell.length_a   1.000
_cell.length_b   1.000
_cell.length_c   1.000
_cell.angle_alpha   90.00
_cell.angle_beta   90.00
_cell.angle_gamma   90.00
#
_symmetry.space_group_name_H-M   'P 1'
#
loop_
_entity.id
_entity.type
_entity.pdbx_description
1 polymer ?
#
loop_
_entity_poly.entity_id
_entity_poly.type
_entity_poly.pdbx_seq_one_letter_code
_entity_poly.pdbx_strand_id
1 'polypeptide(L)'
;MSFLHRIFGDPNEKVLAEMNPRIEDINALEEEISQLGPEAIRDRSVDLKRRVAIGVSLDEILPEAFALCREAAKRTLGQRHYDVQLMGGIVLHYGQIAEMRTGEGKTLTATLAVYLNALSGKGVHVVTVNDYLSRRDAAWMGQVYHALGLSVSCVNHQTAYVYDPDWKVPEQTTELTMEDLAEASEKEEGGAVDQKRDATGSFQVEMDYLRPVGRKDAYLADITYGTNNEYGFDYLRDNMAVRPEQKVQRPLHYAIVDEVDSILIDEARTPLIISAPAEEAADTYYKFATLVKPLQEDVDFNRDEKMKAASFTEEGQNRVSRELGFDPWADNDTRTIFHLEAALRAGKMYEIDRDYVVKDGEVIIVDEFTGRLMNGRRYSEGLHQAIEAKEGVAIQRESRTLATVTFQNYFRM
;
A
#
# COMPACT_ATOMS: atom_id res chain seq x y z
N MET A 1 38.04 20.28 -9.77
CA MET A 1 37.70 19.05 -10.52
C MET A 1 38.98 18.28 -10.79
N SER A 2 39.21 17.23 -9.99
CA SER A 2 40.53 16.66 -9.66
C SER A 2 41.04 15.66 -10.70
N PHE A 3 42.38 15.55 -10.82
CA PHE A 3 43.16 14.61 -11.63
C PHE A 3 42.67 13.14 -11.60
N LEU A 4 42.02 12.73 -10.50
CA LEU A 4 41.36 11.42 -10.35
C LEU A 4 40.21 11.17 -11.35
N HIS A 5 39.42 12.20 -11.70
CA HIS A 5 38.33 12.07 -12.68
C HIS A 5 38.87 11.81 -14.09
N ARG A 6 40.08 12.29 -14.39
CA ARG A 6 40.74 12.12 -15.68
C ARG A 6 41.41 10.75 -15.84
N ILE A 7 41.66 10.05 -14.74
CA ILE A 7 42.30 8.71 -14.72
C ILE A 7 41.26 7.59 -14.67
N PHE A 8 40.15 7.78 -13.94
CA PHE A 8 39.13 6.74 -13.76
C PHE A 8 37.84 6.97 -14.56
N GLY A 9 37.69 8.13 -15.22
CA GLY A 9 36.47 8.51 -15.94
C GLY A 9 35.28 8.77 -14.99
N ASP A 10 34.14 9.18 -15.54
CA ASP A 10 32.87 9.11 -14.82
C ASP A 10 32.29 7.69 -14.98
N PRO A 11 32.09 6.91 -13.90
CA PRO A 11 31.44 5.61 -13.96
C PRO A 11 30.08 5.64 -14.68
N ASN A 12 29.34 6.75 -14.58
CA ASN A 12 28.05 6.89 -15.25
C ASN A 12 28.20 7.07 -16.76
N GLU A 13 29.19 7.85 -17.23
CA GLU A 13 29.45 8.01 -18.67
C GLU A 13 29.74 6.66 -19.33
N LYS A 14 30.47 5.77 -18.63
CA LYS A 14 30.77 4.44 -19.15
C LYS A 14 29.51 3.57 -19.28
N VAL A 15 28.65 3.56 -18.26
CA VAL A 15 27.38 2.82 -18.28
C VAL A 15 26.46 3.33 -19.40
N LEU A 16 26.39 4.66 -19.61
CA LEU A 16 25.61 5.25 -20.70
C LEU A 16 26.19 4.88 -22.08
N ALA A 17 27.51 4.89 -22.22
CA ALA A 17 28.17 4.52 -23.47
C ALA A 17 27.93 3.05 -23.87
N GLU A 18 27.81 2.15 -22.88
CA GLU A 18 27.47 0.74 -23.10
C GLU A 18 26.04 0.54 -23.65
N MET A 19 25.15 1.53 -23.50
CA MET A 19 23.79 1.50 -24.04
C MET A 19 23.69 1.98 -25.49
N ASN A 20 24.65 2.76 -25.99
CA ASN A 20 24.60 3.35 -27.33
C ASN A 20 24.36 2.33 -28.45
N PRO A 21 25.00 1.14 -28.48
CA PRO A 21 24.72 0.16 -29.52
C PRO A 21 23.25 -0.28 -29.53
N ARG A 22 22.63 -0.46 -28.35
CA ARG A 22 21.21 -0.80 -28.26
C ARG A 22 20.31 0.34 -28.75
N ILE A 23 20.70 1.60 -28.50
CA ILE A 23 19.98 2.77 -29.03
C ILE A 23 20.06 2.81 -30.57
N GLU A 24 21.23 2.52 -31.13
CA GLU A 24 21.42 2.41 -32.58
C GLU A 24 20.55 1.29 -33.18
N ASP A 25 20.48 0.12 -32.54
CA ASP A 25 19.62 -0.99 -32.94
C ASP A 25 18.13 -0.59 -32.93
N ILE A 26 17.67 0.12 -31.88
CA ILE A 26 16.29 0.63 -31.80
C ILE A 26 16.02 1.64 -32.92
N ASN A 27 16.95 2.56 -33.15
CA ASN A 27 16.82 3.59 -34.18
C ASN A 27 16.81 3.00 -35.59
N ALA A 28 17.58 1.94 -35.85
CA ALA A 28 17.63 1.26 -37.14
C ALA A 28 16.29 0.61 -37.52
N LEU A 29 15.47 0.22 -36.54
CA LEU A 29 14.16 -0.39 -36.75
C LEU A 29 13.04 0.62 -37.04
N GLU A 30 13.27 1.92 -36.83
CA GLU A 30 12.22 2.95 -36.92
C GLU A 30 11.63 3.04 -38.33
N GLU A 31 12.46 3.02 -39.38
CA GLU A 31 11.97 3.14 -40.76
C GLU A 31 11.03 1.99 -41.11
N GLU A 32 11.42 0.75 -40.81
CA GLU A 32 10.61 -0.45 -41.07
C GLU A 32 9.29 -0.43 -40.26
N ILE A 33 9.37 -0.15 -38.97
CA ILE A 33 8.19 -0.18 -38.08
C ILE A 33 7.21 0.94 -38.42
N SER A 34 7.69 2.11 -38.84
CA SER A 34 6.84 3.24 -39.23
C SER A 34 5.93 2.92 -40.42
N GLN A 35 6.29 1.94 -41.25
CA GLN A 35 5.51 1.51 -42.42
C GLN A 35 4.38 0.53 -42.08
N LEU A 36 4.37 -0.02 -40.86
CA LEU A 36 3.37 -1.02 -40.44
C LEU A 36 1.99 -0.39 -40.21
N GLY A 37 0.92 -1.13 -40.47
CA GLY A 37 -0.43 -0.76 -40.04
C GLY A 37 -0.67 -1.02 -38.54
N PRO A 38 -1.75 -0.50 -37.94
CA PRO A 38 -2.09 -0.74 -36.53
C PRO A 38 -2.20 -2.24 -36.17
N GLU A 39 -2.86 -3.04 -37.02
CA GLU A 39 -2.96 -4.49 -36.81
C GLU A 39 -1.58 -5.17 -36.84
N ALA A 40 -0.72 -4.79 -37.78
CA ALA A 40 0.63 -5.34 -37.90
C ALA A 40 1.52 -4.98 -36.70
N ILE A 41 1.38 -3.78 -36.12
CA ILE A 41 2.07 -3.42 -34.87
C ILE A 41 1.63 -4.35 -33.73
N ARG A 42 0.33 -4.56 -33.60
CA ARG A 42 -0.24 -5.46 -32.59
C ARG A 42 0.21 -6.91 -32.80
N ASP A 43 0.19 -7.40 -34.04
CA ASP A 43 0.62 -8.75 -34.37
C ASP A 43 2.10 -8.98 -34.04
N ARG A 44 2.98 -7.99 -34.33
CA ARG A 44 4.39 -8.05 -33.92
C ARG A 44 4.54 -8.08 -32.40
N SER A 45 3.76 -7.29 -31.67
CA SER A 45 3.77 -7.34 -30.20
C SER A 45 3.35 -8.72 -29.67
N VAL A 46 2.32 -9.33 -30.26
CA VAL A 46 1.89 -10.69 -29.90
C VAL A 46 2.99 -11.72 -30.22
N ASP A 47 3.71 -11.58 -31.33
CA ASP A 47 4.85 -12.43 -31.64
C ASP A 47 5.96 -12.32 -30.59
N LEU A 48 6.31 -11.10 -30.16
CA LEU A 48 7.27 -10.88 -29.07
C LEU A 48 6.84 -11.60 -27.78
N LYS A 49 5.56 -11.47 -27.40
CA LYS A 49 5.01 -12.19 -26.23
C LYS A 49 5.15 -13.70 -26.35
N ARG A 50 4.92 -14.27 -27.55
CA ARG A 50 5.11 -15.71 -27.83
C ARG A 50 6.58 -16.12 -27.74
N ARG A 51 7.50 -15.31 -28.29
CA ARG A 51 8.96 -15.55 -28.22
C ARG A 51 9.43 -15.61 -26.77
N VAL A 52 8.98 -14.69 -25.92
CA VAL A 52 9.29 -14.70 -24.48
C VAL A 52 8.73 -15.95 -23.81
N ALA A 53 7.50 -16.36 -24.15
CA ALA A 53 6.88 -17.57 -23.59
C ALA A 53 7.64 -18.87 -23.93
N ILE A 54 8.34 -18.93 -25.06
CA ILE A 54 9.18 -20.08 -25.45
C ILE A 54 10.65 -19.96 -25.00
N GLY A 55 11.00 -18.91 -24.24
CA GLY A 55 12.30 -18.78 -23.56
C GLY A 55 13.27 -17.76 -24.16
N VAL A 56 12.86 -16.97 -25.16
CA VAL A 56 13.67 -15.83 -25.63
C VAL A 56 13.75 -14.78 -24.52
N SER A 57 14.95 -14.25 -24.26
CA SER A 57 15.14 -13.28 -23.18
C SER A 57 14.55 -11.91 -23.53
N LEU A 58 14.15 -11.15 -22.51
CA LEU A 58 13.70 -9.76 -22.70
C LEU A 58 14.80 -8.89 -23.31
N ASP A 59 16.06 -9.12 -22.94
CA ASP A 59 17.22 -8.43 -23.48
C ASP A 59 17.39 -8.59 -25.01
N GLU A 60 17.04 -9.76 -25.54
CA GLU A 60 17.15 -10.08 -26.97
C GLU A 60 16.06 -9.38 -27.78
N ILE A 61 14.84 -9.29 -27.24
CA ILE A 61 13.71 -8.61 -27.92
C ILE A 61 13.66 -7.11 -27.64
N LEU A 62 14.51 -6.58 -26.75
CA LEU A 62 14.47 -5.20 -26.29
C LEU A 62 14.45 -4.19 -27.44
N PRO A 63 15.33 -4.27 -28.47
CA PRO A 63 15.33 -3.27 -29.54
C PRO A 63 14.00 -3.20 -30.30
N GLU A 64 13.46 -4.36 -30.66
CA GLU A 64 12.18 -4.49 -31.36
C GLU A 64 11.01 -4.02 -30.50
N ALA A 65 11.00 -4.40 -29.21
CA ALA A 65 9.97 -3.97 -28.27
C ALA A 65 9.97 -2.45 -28.08
N PHE A 66 11.13 -1.83 -27.89
CA PHE A 66 11.25 -0.39 -27.69
C PHE A 66 10.86 0.39 -28.95
N ALA A 67 11.24 -0.10 -30.14
CA ALA A 67 10.86 0.52 -31.39
C ALA A 67 9.34 0.45 -31.65
N LEU A 68 8.69 -0.69 -31.36
CA LEU A 68 7.22 -0.82 -31.41
C LEU A 68 6.54 0.13 -30.41
N CYS A 69 7.03 0.21 -29.18
CA CYS A 69 6.47 1.09 -28.16
C CYS A 69 6.61 2.57 -28.53
N ARG A 70 7.75 2.96 -29.11
CA ARG A 70 7.97 4.31 -29.65
C ARG A 70 6.97 4.64 -30.76
N GLU A 71 6.77 3.74 -31.71
CA GLU A 71 5.83 3.97 -32.80
C GLU A 71 4.37 4.00 -32.29
N ALA A 72 4.01 3.15 -31.33
CA ALA A 72 2.71 3.18 -30.69
C ALA A 72 2.45 4.52 -29.98
N ALA A 73 3.42 5.05 -29.22
CA ALA A 73 3.32 6.35 -28.57
C ALA A 73 3.22 7.50 -29.58
N LYS A 74 3.98 7.45 -30.68
CA LYS A 74 3.93 8.43 -31.75
C LYS A 74 2.54 8.48 -32.40
N ARG A 75 1.90 7.33 -32.63
CA ARG A 75 0.58 7.26 -33.28
C ARG A 75 -0.58 7.63 -32.36
N THR A 76 -0.50 7.22 -31.09
CA THR A 76 -1.59 7.41 -30.13
C THR A 76 -1.53 8.76 -29.44
N LEU A 77 -0.33 9.19 -29.02
CA LEU A 77 -0.12 10.41 -28.24
C LEU A 77 0.50 11.55 -29.05
N GLY A 78 0.96 11.29 -30.28
CA GLY A 78 1.74 12.27 -31.04
C GLY A 78 3.15 12.49 -30.49
N GLN A 79 3.63 11.59 -29.63
CA GLN A 79 4.90 11.74 -28.90
C GLN A 79 5.88 10.63 -29.28
N ARG A 80 7.00 10.99 -29.91
CA ARG A 80 8.10 10.07 -30.21
C ARG A 80 9.13 10.13 -29.09
N HIS A 81 9.51 8.99 -28.52
CA HIS A 81 10.58 8.93 -27.50
C HIS A 81 11.91 9.47 -28.04
N TYR A 82 12.54 10.35 -27.27
CA TYR A 82 13.93 10.77 -27.51
C TYR A 82 14.91 9.67 -27.10
N ASP A 83 16.15 9.75 -27.60
CA ASP A 83 17.18 8.74 -27.31
C ASP A 83 17.54 8.71 -25.81
N VAL A 84 17.48 9.85 -25.13
CA VAL A 84 17.62 9.92 -23.67
C VAL A 84 16.52 9.19 -22.91
N GLN A 85 15.31 9.17 -23.48
CA GLN A 85 14.18 8.42 -22.90
C GLN A 85 14.33 6.92 -23.18
N LEU A 86 14.86 6.54 -24.35
CA LEU A 86 15.24 5.14 -24.59
C LEU A 86 16.29 4.66 -23.59
N MET A 87 17.33 5.46 -23.31
CA MET A 87 18.32 5.15 -22.29
C MET A 87 17.68 4.99 -20.91
N GLY A 88 16.80 5.92 -20.52
CA GLY A 88 16.04 5.80 -19.27
C GLY A 88 15.20 4.52 -19.19
N GLY A 89 14.55 4.13 -20.29
CA GLY A 89 13.81 2.86 -20.37
C GLY A 89 14.72 1.63 -20.19
N ILE A 90 15.92 1.64 -20.75
CA ILE A 90 16.91 0.56 -20.58
C ILE A 90 17.37 0.47 -19.11
N VAL A 91 17.69 1.62 -18.49
CA VAL A 91 18.06 1.70 -17.06
C VAL A 91 16.96 1.10 -16.18
N LEU A 92 15.71 1.48 -16.41
CA LEU A 92 14.56 0.94 -15.68
C LEU A 92 14.42 -0.57 -15.88
N HIS A 93 14.57 -1.08 -17.11
CA HIS A 93 14.52 -2.51 -17.39
C HIS A 93 15.57 -3.30 -16.61
N TYR A 94 16.77 -2.75 -16.43
CA TYR A 94 17.84 -3.36 -15.63
C TYR A 94 17.66 -3.21 -14.11
N GLY A 95 16.52 -2.70 -13.64
CA GLY A 95 16.20 -2.56 -12.21
C GLY A 95 17.02 -1.46 -11.53
N GLN A 96 17.46 -0.46 -12.28
CA GLN A 96 18.22 0.68 -11.78
C GLN A 96 17.36 1.95 -11.69
N ILE A 97 17.86 2.97 -11.00
CA ILE A 97 17.20 4.27 -10.88
C ILE A 97 17.62 5.14 -12.06
N ALA A 98 16.64 5.53 -12.90
CA ALA A 98 16.84 6.49 -13.97
C ALA A 98 16.62 7.92 -13.45
N GLU A 99 17.70 8.64 -13.12
CA GLU A 99 17.61 10.05 -12.72
C GLU A 99 17.34 10.91 -13.95
N MET A 100 16.12 11.43 -14.06
CA MET A 100 15.68 12.32 -15.13
C MET A 100 15.10 13.59 -14.53
N ARG A 101 15.48 14.75 -15.06
CA ARG A 101 14.97 16.04 -14.57
C ARG A 101 13.47 16.17 -14.84
N THR A 102 12.79 16.99 -14.04
CA THR A 102 11.40 17.34 -14.28
C THR A 102 11.24 17.94 -15.68
N GLY A 103 10.28 17.43 -16.44
CA GLY A 103 10.05 17.82 -17.84
C GLY A 103 10.70 16.93 -18.89
N GLU A 104 11.60 16.02 -18.52
CA GLU A 104 12.24 15.07 -19.46
C GLU A 104 11.31 13.91 -19.91
N GLY A 105 10.07 13.89 -19.43
CA GLY A 105 9.07 12.89 -19.82
C GLY A 105 9.25 11.52 -19.16
N LYS A 106 9.40 11.48 -17.82
CA LYS A 106 9.50 10.25 -17.01
C LYS A 106 8.34 9.28 -17.29
N THR A 107 7.10 9.79 -17.33
CA THR A 107 5.90 9.00 -17.61
C THR A 107 5.97 8.29 -18.96
N LEU A 108 6.35 9.00 -20.03
CA LEU A 108 6.52 8.42 -21.35
C LEU A 108 7.69 7.44 -21.40
N THR A 109 8.80 7.75 -20.72
CA THR A 109 10.00 6.90 -20.64
C THR A 109 9.70 5.55 -20.01
N ALA A 110 8.93 5.53 -18.91
CA ALA A 110 8.58 4.30 -18.22
C ALA A 110 7.83 3.30 -19.11
N THR A 111 7.05 3.78 -20.09
CA THR A 111 6.28 2.90 -21.00
C THR A 111 7.13 1.85 -21.70
N LEU A 112 8.40 2.17 -22.04
CA LEU A 112 9.32 1.27 -22.71
C LEU A 112 9.64 0.04 -21.84
N ALA A 113 10.05 0.28 -20.59
CA ALA A 113 10.39 -0.77 -19.64
C ALA A 113 9.15 -1.54 -19.17
N VAL A 114 8.03 -0.84 -18.95
CA VAL A 114 6.76 -1.46 -18.58
C VAL A 114 6.29 -2.41 -19.67
N TYR A 115 6.24 -1.95 -20.92
CA TYR A 115 5.84 -2.76 -22.06
C TYR A 115 6.71 -4.00 -22.21
N LEU A 116 8.04 -3.83 -22.25
CA LEU A 116 8.98 -4.94 -22.39
C LEU A 116 8.79 -6.00 -21.30
N ASN A 117 8.76 -5.59 -20.03
CA ASN A 117 8.63 -6.54 -18.92
C ASN A 117 7.23 -7.18 -18.85
N ALA A 118 6.18 -6.49 -19.30
CA ALA A 118 4.82 -7.04 -19.38
C ALA A 118 4.68 -8.16 -20.41
N LEU A 119 5.55 -8.23 -21.43
CA LEU A 119 5.59 -9.34 -22.40
C LEU A 119 5.91 -10.70 -21.74
N SER A 120 6.43 -10.71 -20.50
CA SER A 120 6.60 -11.94 -19.73
C SER A 120 5.28 -12.62 -19.32
N GLY A 121 4.15 -11.90 -19.35
CA GLY A 121 2.85 -12.38 -18.89
C GLY A 121 2.73 -12.55 -17.37
N LYS A 122 3.78 -12.25 -16.60
CA LYS A 122 3.78 -12.24 -15.12
C LYS A 122 3.32 -10.88 -14.56
N GLY A 123 3.40 -9.88 -15.44
CA GLY A 123 2.88 -8.54 -15.35
C GLY A 123 3.59 -7.58 -14.42
N VAL A 124 3.20 -6.32 -14.50
CA VAL A 124 4.00 -5.18 -14.05
C VAL A 124 3.19 -4.23 -13.19
N HIS A 125 3.77 -3.78 -12.07
CA HIS A 125 3.22 -2.71 -11.25
C HIS A 125 3.91 -1.38 -11.58
N VAL A 126 3.11 -0.35 -11.89
CA VAL A 126 3.57 1.03 -11.95
C VAL A 126 3.07 1.74 -10.70
N VAL A 127 4.00 2.25 -9.90
CA VAL A 127 3.73 2.81 -8.57
C VAL A 127 3.85 4.32 -8.65
N THR A 128 2.80 5.02 -8.26
CA THR A 128 2.75 6.49 -8.18
C THR A 128 2.51 6.94 -6.74
N VAL A 129 2.68 8.24 -6.47
CA VAL A 129 2.51 8.81 -5.12
C VAL A 129 1.04 9.02 -4.70
N ASN A 130 0.11 9.12 -5.65
CA ASN A 130 -1.31 9.32 -5.33
C ASN A 130 -2.25 8.74 -6.41
N ASP A 131 -3.51 8.64 -6.02
CA ASP A 131 -4.58 8.03 -6.82
C ASP A 131 -4.85 8.81 -8.12
N TYR A 132 -4.79 10.15 -8.08
CA TYR A 132 -4.95 10.99 -9.27
C TYR A 132 -3.90 10.67 -10.34
N LEU A 133 -2.62 10.64 -9.97
CA LEU A 133 -1.53 10.32 -10.89
C LEU A 133 -1.67 8.91 -11.46
N SER A 134 -2.07 7.94 -10.62
CA SER A 134 -2.27 6.57 -11.09
C SER A 134 -3.38 6.46 -12.15
N ARG A 135 -4.51 7.19 -11.99
CA ARG A 135 -5.60 7.20 -12.96
C ARG A 135 -5.22 7.95 -14.23
N ARG A 136 -4.68 9.16 -14.06
CA ARG A 136 -4.21 9.99 -15.17
C ARG A 136 -3.23 9.20 -16.04
N ASP A 137 -2.24 8.55 -15.44
CA ASP A 137 -1.21 7.84 -16.19
C ASP A 137 -1.71 6.53 -16.78
N ALA A 138 -2.62 5.81 -16.09
CA ALA A 138 -3.28 4.64 -16.65
C ALA A 138 -4.16 4.97 -17.85
N ALA A 139 -4.93 6.06 -17.81
CA ALA A 139 -5.76 6.52 -18.92
C ALA A 139 -4.91 7.07 -20.08
N TRP A 140 -3.86 7.84 -19.74
CA TRP A 140 -3.01 8.48 -20.73
C TRP A 140 -2.10 7.46 -21.44
N MET A 141 -1.30 6.69 -20.69
CA MET A 141 -0.40 5.68 -21.27
C MET A 141 -1.14 4.41 -21.70
N GLY A 142 -2.35 4.17 -21.18
CA GLY A 142 -3.22 3.06 -21.56
C GLY A 142 -3.45 2.95 -23.06
N GLN A 143 -3.52 4.08 -23.75
CA GLN A 143 -3.63 4.15 -25.22
C GLN A 143 -2.44 3.47 -25.93
N VAL A 144 -1.23 3.70 -25.43
CA VAL A 144 0.00 3.11 -25.99
C VAL A 144 0.00 1.60 -25.80
N TYR A 145 -0.26 1.15 -24.58
CA TYR A 145 -0.28 -0.28 -24.24
C TYR A 145 -1.42 -1.02 -24.96
N HIS A 146 -2.59 -0.39 -25.09
CA HIS A 146 -3.72 -0.95 -25.82
C HIS A 146 -3.40 -1.11 -27.32
N ALA A 147 -2.73 -0.13 -27.93
CA ALA A 147 -2.27 -0.23 -29.32
C ALA A 147 -1.27 -1.39 -29.54
N LEU A 148 -0.50 -1.72 -28.50
CA LEU A 148 0.40 -2.89 -28.47
C LEU A 148 -0.32 -4.18 -28.05
N GLY A 149 -1.63 -4.14 -27.75
CA GLY A 149 -2.42 -5.31 -27.39
C GLY A 149 -2.26 -5.79 -25.95
N LEU A 150 -1.76 -4.95 -25.04
CA LEU A 150 -1.69 -5.22 -23.61
C LEU A 150 -2.89 -4.63 -22.86
N SER A 151 -3.27 -5.30 -21.77
CA SER A 151 -4.28 -4.83 -20.83
C SER A 151 -3.66 -3.98 -19.72
N VAL A 152 -4.38 -2.93 -19.32
CA VAL A 152 -3.93 -1.96 -18.31
C VAL A 152 -5.05 -1.77 -17.30
N SER A 153 -4.70 -1.69 -16.03
CA SER A 153 -5.63 -1.40 -14.94
C SER A 153 -5.06 -0.35 -14.00
N CYS A 154 -5.90 0.20 -13.12
CA CYS A 154 -5.43 0.94 -11.97
C CYS A 154 -6.16 0.55 -10.68
N VAL A 155 -5.45 0.58 -9.55
CA VAL A 155 -5.97 0.34 -8.20
C VAL A 155 -5.85 1.62 -7.36
N ASN A 156 -6.98 2.06 -6.79
CA ASN A 156 -7.10 3.27 -5.95
C ASN A 156 -7.82 2.94 -4.66
N HIS A 157 -7.94 3.86 -3.71
CA HIS A 157 -8.64 3.54 -2.46
C HIS A 157 -10.05 2.94 -2.72
N GLN A 158 -10.27 1.72 -2.23
CA GLN A 158 -11.53 0.94 -2.33
C GLN A 158 -12.07 0.64 -3.74
N THR A 159 -11.42 1.12 -4.79
CA THR A 159 -11.89 1.00 -6.18
C THR A 159 -10.79 0.45 -7.08
N ALA A 160 -11.17 -0.03 -8.25
CA ALA A 160 -10.24 -0.48 -9.27
C ALA A 160 -10.88 -0.33 -10.66
N TYR A 161 -10.05 -0.08 -11.66
CA TYR A 161 -10.48 0.20 -13.02
C TYR A 161 -9.63 -0.56 -14.04
N VAL A 162 -10.20 -0.82 -15.21
CA VAL A 162 -9.48 -1.31 -16.38
C VAL A 162 -9.56 -0.27 -17.48
N TYR A 163 -8.47 -0.10 -18.22
CA TYR A 163 -8.45 0.73 -19.40
C TYR A 163 -9.34 0.12 -20.49
N ASP A 164 -10.27 0.92 -21.02
CA ASP A 164 -11.23 0.55 -22.03
C ASP A 164 -11.44 1.74 -22.98
N PRO A 165 -10.95 1.72 -24.22
CA PRO A 165 -10.98 2.86 -25.13
C PRO A 165 -12.42 3.32 -25.47
N ASP A 166 -13.41 2.45 -25.29
CA ASP A 166 -14.81 2.72 -25.59
C ASP A 166 -15.61 3.17 -24.35
N TRP A 167 -15.01 3.13 -23.15
CA TRP A 167 -15.68 3.52 -21.91
C TRP A 167 -15.75 5.04 -21.76
N LYS A 168 -16.96 5.52 -21.46
CA LYS A 168 -17.27 6.91 -21.13
C LYS A 168 -18.05 6.99 -19.83
N VAL A 169 -17.76 8.01 -19.02
CA VAL A 169 -18.45 8.22 -17.75
C VAL A 169 -19.94 8.50 -18.02
N PRO A 170 -20.88 7.79 -17.36
CA PRO A 170 -22.31 8.10 -17.49
C PRO A 170 -22.62 9.54 -17.01
N GLU A 171 -23.47 10.27 -17.72
CA GLU A 171 -23.83 11.67 -17.39
C GLU A 171 -24.44 11.87 -15.98
N GLN A 172 -24.87 10.81 -15.30
CA GLN A 172 -25.57 10.87 -14.00
C GLN A 172 -24.65 10.76 -12.77
N THR A 173 -23.37 10.40 -12.91
CA THR A 173 -22.42 10.25 -11.78
C THR A 173 -21.85 11.56 -11.23
N THR A 174 -22.36 12.72 -11.66
CA THR A 174 -21.83 14.06 -11.36
C THR A 174 -22.43 14.77 -10.14
N GLU A 175 -23.32 14.13 -9.37
CA GLU A 175 -23.77 14.68 -8.09
C GLU A 175 -22.70 14.43 -7.01
N LEU A 176 -21.59 15.18 -7.08
CA LEU A 176 -20.78 15.46 -5.90
C LEU A 176 -21.73 16.03 -4.84
N THR A 177 -21.80 15.42 -3.67
CA THR A 177 -22.68 15.93 -2.61
C THR A 177 -22.17 17.31 -2.18
N MET A 178 -23.10 18.18 -1.78
CA MET A 178 -22.77 19.53 -1.29
C MET A 178 -21.78 19.53 -0.09
N GLU A 179 -21.57 18.37 0.55
CA GLU A 179 -20.59 18.18 1.63
C GLU A 179 -19.15 18.10 1.12
N ASP A 180 -18.89 17.44 -0.01
CA ASP A 180 -17.53 17.25 -0.55
C ASP A 180 -16.88 18.55 -1.05
N LEU A 181 -17.71 19.56 -1.36
CA LEU A 181 -17.27 20.85 -1.88
C LEU A 181 -17.07 21.93 -0.80
N ALA A 182 -17.53 21.68 0.43
CA ALA A 182 -17.45 22.65 1.51
C ALA A 182 -16.03 22.80 2.08
N GLU A 183 -15.16 21.79 1.92
CA GLU A 183 -13.78 21.83 2.43
C GLU A 183 -12.79 22.53 1.48
N ALA A 184 -13.18 22.80 0.22
CA ALA A 184 -12.26 23.30 -0.81
C ALA A 184 -12.39 24.81 -1.11
N SER A 185 -13.33 25.54 -0.49
CA SER A 185 -13.58 26.94 -0.83
C SER A 185 -13.48 27.89 0.36
N GLU A 186 -12.26 28.13 0.83
CA GLU A 186 -11.92 29.41 1.45
C GLU A 186 -10.69 30.01 0.75
N LYS A 187 -10.89 30.57 -0.44
CA LYS A 187 -10.44 31.93 -0.83
C LYS A 187 -10.49 32.16 -2.35
N GLU A 188 -10.96 33.36 -2.64
CA GLU A 188 -10.71 34.20 -3.83
C GLU A 188 -11.59 34.10 -5.09
N GLU A 189 -11.81 35.32 -5.61
CA GLU A 189 -12.79 35.76 -6.59
C GLU A 189 -12.40 35.34 -8.02
N GLY A 190 -13.16 34.40 -8.55
CA GLY A 190 -13.24 34.03 -9.96
C GLY A 190 -14.45 33.12 -10.10
N GLY A 191 -15.40 33.48 -10.96
CA GLY A 191 -16.79 33.00 -10.90
C GLY A 191 -16.95 31.50 -10.60
N ALA A 192 -17.64 31.20 -9.50
CA ALA A 192 -17.92 29.84 -9.00
C ALA A 192 -18.62 28.90 -9.99
N VAL A 193 -18.98 29.37 -11.19
CA VAL A 193 -19.60 28.59 -12.27
C VAL A 193 -18.54 28.09 -13.26
N ASP A 194 -17.52 28.87 -13.58
CA ASP A 194 -16.42 28.46 -14.46
C ASP A 194 -15.50 27.46 -13.74
N GLN A 195 -15.16 27.71 -12.47
CA GLN A 195 -14.41 26.75 -11.66
C GLN A 195 -15.15 25.41 -11.50
N LYS A 196 -16.48 25.44 -11.36
CA LYS A 196 -17.31 24.23 -11.29
C LYS A 196 -17.29 23.45 -12.60
N ARG A 197 -17.36 24.14 -13.73
CA ARG A 197 -17.36 23.54 -15.08
C ARG A 197 -15.99 22.99 -15.46
N ASP A 198 -14.92 23.66 -15.07
CA ASP A 198 -13.54 23.20 -15.26
C ASP A 198 -13.23 22.00 -14.35
N ALA A 199 -13.72 22.00 -13.10
CA ALA A 199 -13.56 20.87 -12.17
C ALA A 199 -14.36 19.63 -12.60
N THR A 200 -15.63 19.79 -12.99
CA THR A 200 -16.42 18.64 -13.50
C THR A 200 -15.96 18.17 -14.87
N GLY A 201 -15.53 19.08 -15.75
CA GLY A 201 -14.97 18.73 -17.06
C GLY A 201 -13.62 18.01 -16.95
N SER A 202 -12.72 18.46 -16.08
CA SER A 202 -11.45 17.78 -15.81
C SER A 202 -11.65 16.41 -15.15
N PHE A 203 -12.61 16.27 -14.23
CA PHE A 203 -12.98 14.99 -13.64
C PHE A 203 -13.57 14.01 -14.66
N GLN A 204 -14.45 14.49 -15.55
CA GLN A 204 -15.01 13.66 -16.64
C GLN A 204 -13.93 13.18 -17.61
N VAL A 205 -12.97 14.04 -17.97
CA VAL A 205 -11.86 13.68 -18.84
C VAL A 205 -10.87 12.72 -18.17
N GLU A 206 -10.73 12.77 -16.83
CA GLU A 206 -9.86 11.88 -16.06
C GLU A 206 -10.40 10.45 -15.96
N MET A 207 -11.73 10.28 -15.91
CA MET A 207 -12.39 8.98 -15.72
C MET A 207 -12.87 8.33 -17.02
N ASP A 208 -12.86 9.07 -18.13
CA ASP A 208 -12.97 8.48 -19.45
C ASP A 208 -11.88 7.43 -19.65
N TYR A 209 -12.23 6.36 -20.36
CA TYR A 209 -11.39 5.18 -20.57
C TYR A 209 -11.12 4.30 -19.34
N LEU A 210 -11.61 4.64 -18.15
CA LEU A 210 -11.42 3.84 -16.94
C LEU A 210 -12.72 3.16 -16.51
N ARG A 211 -12.93 1.92 -16.94
CA ARG A 211 -14.12 1.14 -16.60
C ARG A 211 -13.95 0.48 -15.23
N PRO A 212 -14.89 0.63 -14.27
CA PRO A 212 -14.79 -0.02 -12.97
C PRO A 212 -14.77 -1.55 -13.06
N VAL A 213 -13.91 -2.19 -12.26
CA VAL A 213 -13.78 -3.65 -12.17
C VAL A 213 -13.52 -4.09 -10.73
N GLY A 214 -13.62 -5.40 -10.46
CA GLY A 214 -13.18 -5.96 -9.19
C GLY A 214 -11.67 -5.82 -9.03
N ARG A 215 -11.20 -5.65 -7.78
CA ARG A 215 -9.77 -5.49 -7.49
C ARG A 215 -8.91 -6.65 -7.99
N LYS A 216 -9.44 -7.88 -7.89
CA LYS A 216 -8.77 -9.08 -8.43
C LYS A 216 -8.61 -9.01 -9.95
N ASP A 217 -9.63 -8.54 -10.66
CA ASP A 217 -9.59 -8.40 -12.12
C ASP A 217 -8.58 -7.34 -12.56
N ALA A 218 -8.40 -6.28 -11.77
CA ALA A 218 -7.37 -5.29 -12.04
C ALA A 218 -5.95 -5.90 -11.99
N TYR A 219 -5.64 -6.74 -11.00
CA TYR A 219 -4.34 -7.42 -10.93
C TYR A 219 -4.11 -8.49 -12.00
N LEU A 220 -5.16 -8.92 -12.72
CA LEU A 220 -5.03 -9.82 -13.87
C LEU A 220 -4.57 -9.12 -15.15
N ALA A 221 -4.62 -7.78 -15.20
CA ALA A 221 -4.10 -7.03 -16.33
C ALA A 221 -2.58 -7.26 -16.51
N ASP A 222 -2.07 -7.08 -17.72
CA ASP A 222 -0.63 -7.17 -18.00
C ASP A 222 0.13 -6.08 -17.22
N ILE A 223 -0.49 -4.91 -17.06
CA ILE A 223 0.06 -3.74 -16.36
C ILE A 223 -0.98 -3.22 -15.36
N THR A 224 -0.55 -2.95 -14.13
CA THR A 224 -1.39 -2.36 -13.08
C THR A 224 -0.72 -1.06 -12.63
N TYR A 225 -1.45 0.05 -12.66
CA TYR A 225 -1.06 1.31 -12.03
C TYR A 225 -1.66 1.38 -10.63
N GLY A 226 -1.02 2.07 -9.70
CA GLY A 226 -1.57 2.25 -8.36
C GLY A 226 -0.61 2.98 -7.45
N THR A 227 -1.04 3.21 -6.22
CA THR A 227 -0.18 3.83 -5.20
C THR A 227 0.61 2.79 -4.42
N ASN A 228 1.76 3.21 -3.91
CA ASN A 228 2.55 2.44 -2.95
C ASN A 228 1.69 1.92 -1.79
N ASN A 229 0.83 2.78 -1.23
CA ASN A 229 -0.10 2.44 -0.16
C ASN A 229 -1.04 1.30 -0.56
N GLU A 230 -1.73 1.41 -1.69
CA GLU A 230 -2.72 0.40 -2.11
C GLU A 230 -2.05 -0.96 -2.39
N TYR A 231 -0.90 -0.98 -3.05
CA TYR A 231 -0.13 -2.21 -3.25
C TYR A 231 0.27 -2.88 -1.94
N GLY A 232 0.80 -2.11 -0.98
CA GLY A 232 1.20 -2.67 0.31
C GLY A 232 0.00 -3.11 1.16
N PHE A 233 -1.12 -2.37 1.11
CA PHE A 233 -2.34 -2.77 1.82
C PHE A 233 -2.98 -4.03 1.20
N ASP A 234 -2.99 -4.17 -0.11
CA ASP A 234 -3.46 -5.40 -0.77
C ASP A 234 -2.59 -6.60 -0.39
N TYR A 235 -1.28 -6.43 -0.33
CA TYR A 235 -0.38 -7.46 0.18
C TYR A 235 -0.69 -7.85 1.63
N LEU A 236 -0.89 -6.87 2.52
CA LEU A 236 -1.26 -7.14 3.92
C LEU A 236 -2.62 -7.84 4.02
N ARG A 237 -3.63 -7.40 3.25
CA ARG A 237 -4.97 -8.02 3.19
C ARG A 237 -4.90 -9.45 2.68
N ASP A 238 -4.10 -9.72 1.65
CA ASP A 238 -3.91 -11.06 1.10
C ASP A 238 -3.26 -12.04 2.10
N ASN A 239 -2.42 -11.55 3.01
CA ASN A 239 -1.82 -12.36 4.08
C ASN A 239 -2.74 -12.57 5.29
N MET A 240 -3.85 -11.82 5.38
CA MET A 240 -4.92 -12.04 6.36
C MET A 240 -6.11 -12.81 5.78
N ALA A 241 -6.11 -13.11 4.49
CA ALA A 241 -7.18 -13.83 3.83
C ALA A 241 -7.31 -15.26 4.39
N VAL A 242 -8.53 -15.63 4.77
CA VAL A 242 -8.84 -16.97 5.31
C VAL A 242 -8.75 -18.04 4.23
N ARG A 243 -9.08 -17.68 2.99
CA ARG A 243 -9.07 -18.58 1.83
C ARG A 243 -8.29 -18.01 0.65
N PRO A 244 -7.58 -18.84 -0.14
CA PRO A 244 -6.81 -18.37 -1.29
C PRO A 244 -7.60 -17.59 -2.33
N GLU A 245 -8.89 -17.88 -2.50
CA GLU A 245 -9.73 -17.23 -3.52
C GLU A 245 -9.98 -15.75 -3.21
N GLN A 246 -9.84 -15.36 -1.94
CA GLN A 246 -10.01 -13.98 -1.47
C GLN A 246 -8.80 -13.11 -1.76
N LYS A 247 -7.65 -13.71 -2.11
CA LYS A 247 -6.46 -12.95 -2.50
C LYS A 247 -6.69 -12.21 -3.81
N VAL A 248 -6.22 -10.97 -3.87
CA VAL A 248 -6.37 -10.10 -5.04
C VAL A 248 -5.09 -9.99 -5.85
N GLN A 249 -3.91 -10.05 -5.22
CA GLN A 249 -2.64 -9.95 -5.92
C GLN A 249 -2.25 -11.28 -6.56
N ARG A 250 -1.54 -11.16 -7.69
CA ARG A 250 -0.75 -12.25 -8.27
C ARG A 250 0.68 -12.22 -7.70
N PRO A 251 1.53 -13.24 -7.98
CA PRO A 251 2.94 -13.19 -7.58
C PRO A 251 3.63 -11.91 -8.05
N LEU A 252 4.36 -11.25 -7.14
CA LEU A 252 5.11 -10.03 -7.44
C LEU A 252 6.23 -10.35 -8.44
N HIS A 253 6.40 -9.50 -9.46
CA HIS A 253 7.33 -9.77 -10.55
C HIS A 253 8.24 -8.60 -10.89
N TYR A 254 7.66 -7.46 -11.27
CA TYR A 254 8.40 -6.27 -11.64
C TYR A 254 7.60 -5.02 -11.26
N ALA A 255 8.27 -4.04 -10.67
CA ALA A 255 7.67 -2.78 -10.27
C ALA A 255 8.54 -1.60 -10.71
N ILE A 256 7.92 -0.57 -11.27
CA ILE A 256 8.56 0.74 -11.49
C ILE A 256 7.96 1.71 -10.49
N VAL A 257 8.82 2.34 -9.70
CA VAL A 257 8.43 3.34 -8.71
C VAL A 257 8.73 4.72 -9.26
N ASP A 258 7.68 5.47 -9.59
CA ASP A 258 7.81 6.90 -9.92
C ASP A 258 8.01 7.71 -8.65
N GLU A 259 8.76 8.81 -8.74
CA GLU A 259 9.19 9.63 -7.59
C GLU A 259 9.77 8.75 -6.45
N VAL A 260 10.78 7.95 -6.82
CA VAL A 260 11.39 6.91 -5.95
C VAL A 260 11.95 7.46 -4.64
N ASP A 261 12.42 8.71 -4.62
CA ASP A 261 12.87 9.40 -3.42
C ASP A 261 11.71 9.65 -2.46
N SER A 262 10.59 10.17 -2.98
CA SER A 262 9.38 10.40 -2.20
C SER A 262 8.86 9.08 -1.60
N ILE A 263 8.79 8.02 -2.41
CA ILE A 263 8.17 6.75 -1.99
C ILE A 263 9.12 5.90 -1.13
N LEU A 264 10.37 5.66 -1.56
CA LEU A 264 11.28 4.72 -0.89
C LEU A 264 12.15 5.37 0.20
N ILE A 265 12.13 6.70 0.32
CA ILE A 265 12.86 7.43 1.37
C ILE A 265 11.88 8.16 2.29
N ASP A 266 11.09 9.10 1.76
CA ASP A 266 10.28 9.97 2.61
C ASP A 266 9.06 9.28 3.23
N GLU A 267 8.28 8.57 2.42
CA GLU A 267 7.11 7.81 2.87
C GLU A 267 7.50 6.50 3.58
N ALA A 268 8.65 5.93 3.22
CA ALA A 268 9.17 4.70 3.80
C ALA A 268 9.68 4.83 5.25
N ARG A 269 9.58 6.01 5.87
CA ARG A 269 9.92 6.22 7.28
C ARG A 269 8.92 5.57 8.24
N THR A 270 7.66 5.44 7.81
CA THR A 270 6.60 4.82 8.61
C THR A 270 6.14 3.52 7.97
N PRO A 271 5.97 2.43 8.74
CA PRO A 271 5.44 1.19 8.20
C PRO A 271 3.97 1.34 7.80
N LEU A 272 3.54 0.54 6.83
CA LEU A 272 2.13 0.29 6.59
C LEU A 272 1.56 -0.58 7.70
N ILE A 273 0.39 -0.20 8.19
CA ILE A 273 -0.27 -0.85 9.32
C ILE A 273 -1.76 -0.99 8.99
N ILE A 274 -2.30 -2.21 9.08
CA ILE A 274 -3.74 -2.42 9.18
C ILE A 274 -4.10 -2.54 10.65
N SER A 275 -4.97 -1.65 11.11
CA SER A 275 -5.51 -1.66 12.46
C SER A 275 -7.01 -1.89 12.44
N ALA A 276 -7.52 -2.58 13.46
CA ALA A 276 -8.95 -2.68 13.72
C ALA A 276 -9.29 -2.03 15.06
N PRO A 277 -10.49 -1.42 15.20
CA PRO A 277 -11.00 -1.02 16.51
C PRO A 277 -11.10 -2.26 17.40
N ALA A 278 -10.63 -2.17 18.64
CA ALA A 278 -11.00 -3.18 19.64
C ALA A 278 -12.51 -3.05 19.93
N GLU A 279 -13.32 -3.99 19.44
CA GLU A 279 -14.76 -4.10 19.76
C GLU A 279 -14.98 -4.63 21.18
N GLU A 280 -14.31 -4.06 22.16
CA GLU A 280 -14.53 -4.43 23.55
C GLU A 280 -15.47 -3.41 24.19
N ALA A 281 -16.59 -3.92 24.71
CA ALA A 281 -17.49 -3.12 25.51
C ALA A 281 -16.71 -2.70 26.78
N ALA A 282 -16.49 -1.40 26.95
CA ALA A 282 -15.88 -0.83 28.15
C ALA A 282 -16.55 -1.38 29.43
N ASP A 283 -17.86 -1.62 29.38
CA ASP A 283 -18.66 -2.23 30.43
C ASP A 283 -18.13 -3.59 30.92
N THR A 284 -17.57 -4.41 30.03
CA THR A 284 -17.01 -5.72 30.39
C THR A 284 -15.78 -5.57 31.28
N TYR A 285 -14.90 -4.62 30.98
CA TYR A 285 -13.73 -4.34 31.83
C TYR A 285 -14.12 -3.85 33.21
N TYR A 286 -15.08 -2.92 33.32
CA TYR A 286 -15.59 -2.46 34.62
C TYR A 286 -16.24 -3.59 35.42
N LYS A 287 -17.01 -4.46 34.74
CA LYS A 287 -17.60 -5.65 35.36
C LYS A 287 -16.51 -6.57 35.91
N PHE A 288 -15.49 -6.89 35.13
CA PHE A 288 -14.42 -7.80 35.56
C PHE A 288 -13.56 -7.21 36.67
N ALA A 289 -13.24 -5.91 36.62
CA ALA A 289 -12.56 -5.21 37.70
C ALA A 289 -13.34 -5.30 39.04
N THR A 290 -14.68 -5.22 38.98
CA THR A 290 -15.55 -5.37 40.14
C THR A 290 -15.55 -6.81 40.68
N LEU A 291 -15.60 -7.81 39.79
CA LEU A 291 -15.62 -9.24 40.13
C LEU A 291 -14.32 -9.71 40.80
N VAL A 292 -13.16 -9.25 40.33
CA VAL A 292 -11.87 -9.70 40.88
C VAL A 292 -11.49 -9.01 42.19
N LYS A 293 -12.12 -7.87 42.50
CA LYS A 293 -11.84 -7.08 43.71
C LYS A 293 -11.99 -7.87 45.02
N PRO A 294 -13.08 -8.61 45.27
CA PRO A 294 -13.29 -9.36 46.52
C PRO A 294 -12.56 -10.71 46.60
N LEU A 295 -11.78 -11.10 45.58
CA LEU A 295 -11.05 -12.37 45.58
C LEU A 295 -9.88 -12.34 46.57
N GLN A 296 -9.65 -13.47 47.24
CA GLN A 296 -8.64 -13.68 48.28
C GLN A 296 -7.47 -14.50 47.77
N GLU A 297 -6.26 -14.07 48.11
CA GLU A 297 -5.02 -14.79 47.80
C GLU A 297 -5.00 -16.13 48.57
N ASP A 298 -4.35 -17.15 47.98
CA ASP A 298 -4.27 -18.53 48.47
C ASP A 298 -5.61 -19.30 48.53
N VAL A 299 -6.73 -18.64 48.20
CA VAL A 299 -8.06 -19.25 48.11
C VAL A 299 -8.58 -19.16 46.69
N ASP A 300 -8.79 -17.94 46.18
CA ASP A 300 -9.36 -17.68 44.87
C ASP A 300 -8.28 -17.51 43.78
N PHE A 301 -7.08 -17.09 44.16
CA PHE A 301 -5.99 -16.88 43.21
C PHE A 301 -4.61 -17.00 43.88
N ASN A 302 -3.59 -17.25 43.07
CA ASN A 302 -2.19 -17.28 43.49
C ASN A 302 -1.41 -16.18 42.77
N ARG A 303 -0.44 -15.57 43.46
CA ARG A 303 0.46 -14.56 42.91
C ARG A 303 1.87 -15.11 42.76
N ASP A 304 2.53 -14.69 41.68
CA ASP A 304 3.96 -14.83 41.52
C ASP A 304 4.55 -13.43 41.36
N GLU A 305 5.10 -12.88 42.45
CA GLU A 305 5.74 -11.56 42.45
C GLU A 305 6.95 -11.50 41.52
N LYS A 306 7.68 -12.60 41.35
CA LYS A 306 8.88 -12.65 40.52
C LYS A 306 8.53 -12.60 39.04
N MET A 307 7.44 -13.23 38.64
CA MET A 307 6.93 -13.19 37.26
C MET A 307 5.90 -12.07 37.02
N LYS A 308 5.56 -11.28 38.05
CA LYS A 308 4.50 -10.27 38.01
C LYS A 308 3.18 -10.83 37.44
N ALA A 309 2.87 -12.07 37.83
CA ALA A 309 1.73 -12.84 37.34
C ALA A 309 0.74 -13.17 38.47
N ALA A 310 -0.54 -13.30 38.11
CA ALA A 310 -1.59 -13.79 38.99
C ALA A 310 -2.43 -14.82 38.21
N SER A 311 -2.80 -15.91 38.87
CA SER A 311 -3.56 -17.00 38.26
C SER A 311 -4.72 -17.42 39.16
N PHE A 312 -5.87 -17.72 38.58
CA PHE A 312 -7.03 -18.20 39.33
C PHE A 312 -6.79 -19.63 39.82
N THR A 313 -7.17 -19.92 41.07
CA THR A 313 -7.32 -21.29 41.54
C THR A 313 -8.64 -21.88 41.02
N GLU A 314 -8.83 -23.19 41.17
CA GLU A 314 -10.10 -23.84 40.84
C GLU A 314 -11.29 -23.24 41.62
N GLU A 315 -11.09 -22.90 42.90
CA GLU A 315 -12.12 -22.25 43.72
C GLU A 315 -12.45 -20.84 43.22
N GLY A 316 -11.43 -20.07 42.82
CA GLY A 316 -11.64 -18.74 42.24
C GLY A 316 -12.35 -18.79 40.88
N GLN A 317 -12.01 -19.76 40.03
CA GLN A 317 -12.72 -19.99 38.77
C GLN A 317 -14.20 -20.28 39.04
N ASN A 318 -14.50 -21.22 39.95
CA ASN A 318 -15.87 -21.56 40.34
C ASN A 318 -16.66 -20.36 40.88
N ARG A 319 -16.01 -19.52 41.70
CA ARG A 319 -16.62 -18.31 42.27
C ARG A 319 -16.93 -17.28 41.18
N VAL A 320 -15.97 -16.98 40.31
CA VAL A 320 -16.14 -16.03 39.21
C VAL A 320 -17.21 -16.52 38.23
N SER A 321 -17.21 -17.80 37.86
CA SER A 321 -18.23 -18.39 36.99
C SER A 321 -19.64 -18.26 37.57
N ARG A 322 -19.79 -18.46 38.89
CA ARG A 322 -21.07 -18.29 39.59
C ARG A 322 -21.58 -16.84 39.52
N GLU A 323 -20.71 -15.86 39.70
CA GLU A 323 -21.07 -14.43 39.63
C GLU A 323 -21.31 -13.96 38.18
N LEU A 324 -20.63 -14.58 37.20
CA LEU A 324 -20.85 -14.31 35.77
C LEU A 324 -22.15 -14.92 35.24
N GLY A 325 -22.60 -16.03 35.82
CA GLY A 325 -23.78 -16.79 35.39
C GLY A 325 -23.51 -17.81 34.29
N PHE A 326 -22.25 -18.00 33.90
CA PHE A 326 -21.75 -19.04 32.98
C PHE A 326 -20.29 -19.35 33.31
N ASP A 327 -19.73 -20.43 32.77
CA ASP A 327 -18.37 -20.87 33.07
C ASP A 327 -17.45 -20.72 31.85
N PRO A 328 -16.62 -19.65 31.79
CA PRO A 328 -15.71 -19.42 30.68
C PRO A 328 -14.68 -20.54 30.48
N TRP A 329 -14.26 -21.21 31.57
CA TRP A 329 -13.24 -22.25 31.53
C TRP A 329 -13.81 -23.57 31.01
N ALA A 330 -15.03 -23.92 31.42
CA ALA A 330 -15.73 -25.09 30.89
C ALA A 330 -16.13 -24.92 29.41
N ASP A 331 -16.56 -23.70 29.04
CA ASP A 331 -16.97 -23.37 27.67
C ASP A 331 -15.78 -23.09 26.71
N ASN A 332 -14.56 -23.07 27.26
CA ASN A 332 -13.32 -22.73 26.54
C ASN A 332 -13.40 -21.36 25.83
N ASP A 333 -14.05 -20.39 26.48
CA ASP A 333 -14.15 -19.00 26.01
C ASP A 333 -12.84 -18.26 26.29
N THR A 334 -11.88 -18.43 25.38
CA THR A 334 -10.54 -17.83 25.47
C THR A 334 -10.56 -16.32 25.60
N ARG A 335 -11.57 -15.64 25.04
CA ARG A 335 -11.66 -14.17 25.09
C ARG A 335 -12.03 -13.71 26.50
N THR A 336 -13.06 -14.31 27.10
CA THR A 336 -13.46 -13.97 28.47
C THR A 336 -12.37 -14.32 29.48
N ILE A 337 -11.73 -15.48 29.34
CA ILE A 337 -10.61 -15.90 30.21
C ILE A 337 -9.47 -14.87 30.15
N PHE A 338 -9.05 -14.47 28.95
CA PHE A 338 -7.98 -13.49 28.75
C PHE A 338 -8.23 -12.16 29.48
N HIS A 339 -9.45 -11.63 29.40
CA HIS A 339 -9.80 -10.38 30.08
C HIS A 339 -9.95 -10.52 31.60
N LEU A 340 -10.43 -11.67 32.09
CA LEU A 340 -10.48 -11.96 33.53
C LEU A 340 -9.07 -12.03 34.13
N GLU A 341 -8.12 -12.64 33.42
CA GLU A 341 -6.71 -12.68 33.82
C GLU A 341 -6.08 -11.29 33.82
N ALA A 342 -6.37 -10.46 32.82
CA ALA A 342 -5.93 -9.06 32.79
C ALA A 342 -6.51 -8.25 33.97
N ALA A 343 -7.79 -8.42 34.28
CA ALA A 343 -8.43 -7.79 35.44
C ALA A 343 -7.82 -8.25 36.76
N LEU A 344 -7.57 -9.56 36.92
CA LEU A 344 -6.92 -10.11 38.11
C LEU A 344 -5.51 -9.54 38.29
N ARG A 345 -4.71 -9.50 37.22
CA ARG A 345 -3.38 -8.88 37.23
C ARG A 345 -3.46 -7.40 37.61
N ALA A 346 -4.31 -6.61 36.97
CA ALA A 346 -4.49 -5.19 37.30
C ALA A 346 -4.89 -4.97 38.77
N GLY A 347 -5.82 -5.78 39.26
CA GLY A 347 -6.36 -5.68 40.62
C GLY A 347 -5.38 -6.13 41.71
N LYS A 348 -4.54 -7.13 41.43
CA LYS A 348 -3.74 -7.82 42.45
C LYS A 348 -2.22 -7.68 42.28
N MET A 349 -1.72 -7.29 41.12
CA MET A 349 -0.27 -7.18 40.85
C MET A 349 0.22 -5.76 40.61
N TYR A 350 -0.68 -4.79 40.36
CA TYR A 350 -0.33 -3.41 40.06
C TYR A 350 -0.93 -2.48 41.10
N GLU A 351 -0.15 -1.53 41.61
CA GLU A 351 -0.52 -0.60 42.67
C GLU A 351 -0.39 0.85 42.21
N ILE A 352 -1.37 1.68 42.59
CA ILE A 352 -1.34 3.13 42.38
C ILE A 352 -0.18 3.74 43.20
N ASP A 353 0.45 4.77 42.65
CA ASP A 353 1.64 5.47 43.19
C ASP A 353 2.91 4.60 43.30
N ARG A 354 2.89 3.38 42.74
CA ARG A 354 4.03 2.48 42.63
C ARG A 354 4.29 2.07 41.19
N ASP A 355 3.33 1.42 40.55
CA ASP A 355 3.44 0.92 39.18
C ASP A 355 2.89 1.93 38.16
N TYR A 356 1.88 2.68 38.55
CA TYR A 356 1.24 3.72 37.75
C TYR A 356 0.70 4.84 38.65
N VAL A 357 0.38 5.98 38.06
CA VAL A 357 -0.35 7.08 38.71
C VAL A 357 -1.61 7.41 37.92
N VAL A 358 -2.61 7.95 38.58
CA VAL A 358 -3.80 8.51 37.91
C VAL A 358 -3.71 10.02 37.95
N LYS A 359 -3.61 10.65 36.78
CA LYS A 359 -3.50 12.11 36.65
C LYS A 359 -4.38 12.60 35.51
N ASP A 360 -5.14 13.67 35.76
CA ASP A 360 -6.04 14.28 34.78
C ASP A 360 -7.06 13.29 34.15
N GLY A 361 -7.41 12.24 34.91
CA GLY A 361 -8.30 11.19 34.42
C GLY A 361 -7.63 10.23 33.44
N GLU A 362 -6.30 10.07 33.50
CA GLU A 362 -5.53 9.10 32.70
C GLU A 362 -4.59 8.27 33.59
N VAL A 363 -4.39 7.01 33.20
CA VAL A 363 -3.41 6.11 33.84
C VAL A 363 -2.05 6.31 33.18
N ILE A 364 -1.04 6.69 33.96
CA ILE A 364 0.32 6.93 33.47
C ILE A 364 1.27 5.94 34.13
N ILE A 365 2.03 5.21 33.31
CA ILE A 365 3.00 4.20 33.77
C ILE A 365 4.16 4.89 34.50
N VAL A 366 4.57 4.33 35.63
CA VAL A 366 5.79 4.71 36.34
C VAL A 366 6.90 3.74 35.96
N ASP A 367 8.02 4.26 35.46
CA ASP A 367 9.20 3.46 35.16
C ASP A 367 9.82 2.91 36.47
N GLU A 368 9.89 1.59 36.60
CA GLU A 368 10.34 0.91 37.83
C GLU A 368 11.79 1.25 38.23
N PHE A 369 12.64 1.61 37.28
CA PHE A 369 14.06 1.89 37.54
C PHE A 369 14.33 3.36 37.86
N THR A 370 13.60 4.26 37.22
CA THR A 370 13.88 5.70 37.24
C THR A 370 12.81 6.52 37.96
N GLY A 371 11.64 5.94 38.24
CA GLY A 371 10.48 6.64 38.79
C GLY A 371 9.87 7.68 37.84
N ARG A 372 10.29 7.69 36.57
CA ARG A 372 9.80 8.65 35.57
C ARG A 372 8.42 8.27 35.08
N LEU A 373 7.58 9.28 34.89
CA LEU A 373 6.27 9.13 34.27
C LEU A 373 6.42 8.91 32.75
N MET A 374 5.90 7.79 32.26
CA MET A 374 5.98 7.40 30.85
C MET A 374 4.70 7.80 30.11
N ASN A 375 4.57 9.10 29.83
CA ASN A 375 3.42 9.63 29.09
C ASN A 375 3.29 8.98 27.70
N GLY A 376 2.06 8.65 27.30
CA GLY A 376 1.75 8.04 26.01
C GLY A 376 2.11 6.56 25.88
N ARG A 377 2.68 5.92 26.92
CA ARG A 377 2.89 4.47 26.94
C ARG A 377 1.73 3.78 27.65
N ARG A 378 1.29 2.65 27.08
CA ARG A 378 0.24 1.79 27.64
C ARG A 378 0.77 0.37 27.85
N TYR A 379 0.19 -0.34 28.81
CA TYR A 379 0.50 -1.75 29.03
C TYR A 379 -0.18 -2.60 27.95
N SER A 380 0.48 -3.67 27.52
CA SER A 380 -0.05 -4.59 26.51
C SER A 380 -1.13 -5.53 27.06
N GLU A 381 -1.75 -6.30 26.17
CA GLU A 381 -2.62 -7.43 26.51
C GLU A 381 -3.88 -7.05 27.33
N GLY A 382 -4.47 -5.89 27.07
CA GLY A 382 -5.68 -5.45 27.77
C GLY A 382 -5.45 -5.03 29.23
N LEU A 383 -4.21 -5.09 29.72
CA LEU A 383 -3.87 -4.77 31.10
C LEU A 383 -4.09 -3.28 31.41
N HIS A 384 -3.82 -2.40 30.45
CA HIS A 384 -3.98 -0.97 30.67
C HIS A 384 -5.46 -0.59 30.85
N GLN A 385 -6.34 -1.13 30.00
CA GLN A 385 -7.79 -0.99 30.11
C GLN A 385 -8.31 -1.58 31.42
N ALA A 386 -7.75 -2.70 31.87
CA ALA A 386 -8.08 -3.30 33.16
C ALA A 386 -7.68 -2.41 34.35
N ILE A 387 -6.55 -1.69 34.27
CA ILE A 387 -6.15 -0.70 35.29
C ILE A 387 -7.05 0.54 35.25
N GLU A 388 -7.38 1.05 34.06
CA GLU A 388 -8.35 2.15 33.91
C GLU A 388 -9.70 1.77 34.53
N ALA A 389 -10.17 0.55 34.27
CA ALA A 389 -11.40 0.02 34.84
C ALA A 389 -11.35 -0.12 36.37
N LYS A 390 -10.22 -0.61 36.90
CA LYS A 390 -9.97 -0.73 38.34
C LYS A 390 -10.06 0.63 39.05
N GLU A 391 -9.50 1.67 38.45
CA GLU A 391 -9.47 3.03 39.02
C GLU A 391 -10.72 3.86 38.69
N GLY A 392 -11.68 3.29 37.92
CA GLY A 392 -12.89 4.00 37.51
C GLY A 392 -12.64 5.14 36.52
N VAL A 393 -11.52 5.07 35.80
CA VAL A 393 -11.11 6.03 34.77
C VAL A 393 -11.75 5.64 33.43
N ALA A 394 -11.98 6.61 32.55
CA ALA A 394 -12.54 6.36 31.22
C ALA A 394 -11.59 5.47 30.39
N ILE A 395 -12.08 4.30 29.95
CA ILE A 395 -11.27 3.36 29.17
C ILE A 395 -11.09 3.92 27.76
N GLN A 396 -9.84 4.16 27.36
CA GLN A 396 -9.55 4.59 25.99
C GLN A 396 -9.54 3.38 25.06
N ARG A 397 -10.31 3.46 23.96
CA ARG A 397 -10.35 2.42 22.93
C ARG A 397 -8.99 2.30 22.26
N GLU A 398 -8.41 1.10 22.28
CA GLU A 398 -7.20 0.82 21.52
C GLU A 398 -7.53 0.38 20.10
N SER A 399 -6.72 0.85 19.17
CA SER A 399 -6.60 0.22 17.87
C SER A 399 -5.62 -0.94 18.00
N ARG A 400 -6.04 -2.14 17.59
CA ARG A 400 -5.16 -3.31 17.54
C ARG A 400 -4.54 -3.39 16.16
N THR A 401 -3.22 -3.43 16.10
CA THR A 401 -2.48 -3.74 14.86
C THR A 401 -2.72 -5.19 14.47
N LEU A 402 -3.27 -5.41 13.28
CA LEU A 402 -3.53 -6.74 12.70
C LEU A 402 -2.37 -7.21 11.83
N ALA A 403 -1.82 -6.32 11.01
CA ALA A 403 -0.72 -6.63 10.10
C ALA A 403 0.14 -5.40 9.83
N THR A 404 1.43 -5.60 9.57
CA THR A 404 2.36 -4.51 9.24
C THR A 404 3.46 -4.95 8.28
N VAL A 405 3.90 -4.03 7.42
CA VAL A 405 5.07 -4.18 6.54
C VAL A 405 5.69 -2.81 6.30
N THR A 406 7.01 -2.73 6.15
CA THR A 406 7.66 -1.48 5.71
C THR A 406 7.72 -1.42 4.19
N PHE A 407 7.71 -0.23 3.59
CA PHE A 407 7.86 -0.10 2.13
C PHE A 407 9.16 -0.74 1.62
N GLN A 408 10.27 -0.61 2.36
CA GLN A 408 11.54 -1.22 1.96
C GLN A 408 11.46 -2.74 1.92
N ASN A 409 10.74 -3.37 2.86
CA ASN A 409 10.57 -4.82 2.82
C ASN A 409 9.57 -5.24 1.74
N TYR A 410 8.52 -4.46 1.52
CA TYR A 410 7.54 -4.74 0.47
C TYR A 410 8.19 -4.73 -0.93
N PHE A 411 8.91 -3.67 -1.28
CA PHE A 411 9.54 -3.53 -2.60
C PHE A 411 10.82 -4.37 -2.80
N ARG A 412 11.28 -5.09 -1.76
CA ARG A 412 12.37 -6.07 -1.88
C ARG A 412 11.88 -7.46 -2.31
N MET A 413 10.58 -7.74 -2.18
CA MET A 413 9.95 -8.96 -2.68
C MET A 413 9.68 -8.82 -4.17
#